data_AF-A0AAV2LQ65-F1
#
_entry.id   AF-A0AAV2LQ65-F1
#
_cell.length_a   1.000
_cell.length_b   1.000
_cell.length_c   1.000
_cell.angle_alpha   90.00
_cell.angle_beta   90.00
_cell.angle_gamma   90.00
#
_symmetry.space_group_name_H-M   'P 1'
#
loop_
_entity.id
_entity.type
_entity.pdbx_description
1 polymer ?
#
loop_
_entity_poly.entity_id
_entity_poly.type
_entity_poly.pdbx_seq_one_letter_code
_entity_poly.pdbx_strand_id
1 'polypeptide(L)'
;MRSGCVSAKMALCRAAPRLWRTCSSSLLPAAVRFQSSASITPTPAVLQLPRTSLSAPPWADALAPVSLEEEQRQHGAVVAAVNALISRQDYGRLFAVVHFAGRQWKVTDEDLILVENHIEAECGDRIRLEKVLLVGAQDFTLLGRPLLAKELVCVEATVIEKTESRPKVHMQFHKRKRFQRTKIIVQPQTVLRINNVRLSSAALT
;
A
#
# COMPACT_ATOMS: atom_id res chain seq x y z
N MET A 1 -12.13 46.49 0.95
CA MET A 1 -11.30 46.14 2.13
C MET A 1 -10.58 44.83 1.82
N ARG A 2 -9.26 44.82 2.01
CA ARG A 2 -8.33 43.78 1.56
C ARG A 2 -8.36 42.55 2.48
N SER A 3 -8.13 41.37 1.88
CA SER A 3 -7.30 40.21 2.33
C SER A 3 -7.54 39.59 3.73
N GLY A 4 -7.51 38.27 3.93
CA GLY A 4 -6.97 37.24 3.05
C GLY A 4 -6.99 35.82 3.63
N CYS A 5 -6.67 34.88 2.74
CA CYS A 5 -6.36 33.47 2.99
C CYS A 5 -5.16 33.29 3.93
N VAL A 6 -5.25 32.34 4.85
CA VAL A 6 -4.10 31.85 5.62
C VAL A 6 -3.74 30.45 5.12
N SER A 7 -2.69 30.40 4.30
CA SER A 7 -2.04 29.16 3.86
C SER A 7 -0.90 28.85 4.83
N ALA A 8 -0.96 27.72 5.54
CA ALA A 8 0.13 27.25 6.39
C ALA A 8 1.21 26.58 5.51
N LYS A 9 2.36 27.24 5.37
CA LYS A 9 3.59 26.67 4.78
C LYS A 9 4.41 26.02 5.91
N MET A 10 4.61 24.71 5.83
CA MET A 10 5.49 23.97 6.73
C MET A 10 6.91 23.96 6.17
N ALA A 11 7.87 24.27 7.03
CA ALA A 11 9.28 24.49 6.71
C ALA A 11 10.03 23.19 6.39
N LEU A 12 10.86 23.25 5.34
CA LEU A 12 11.86 22.24 4.99
C LEU A 12 13.11 22.42 5.86
N CYS A 13 13.42 21.44 6.71
CA CYS A 13 14.73 21.34 7.34
C CYS A 13 15.72 20.70 6.36
N ARG A 14 16.70 21.49 5.90
CA ARG A 14 17.88 21.03 5.17
C ARG A 14 18.77 20.19 6.09
N ALA A 15 18.93 18.91 5.77
CA ALA A 15 20.01 18.09 6.32
C ALA A 15 21.31 18.36 5.52
N ALA A 16 22.37 18.79 6.21
CA ALA A 16 23.69 18.98 5.63
C ALA A 16 24.52 17.68 5.73
N PRO A 17 25.33 17.32 4.72
CA PRO A 17 26.18 16.14 4.77
C PRO A 17 27.45 16.41 5.58
N ARG A 18 27.80 15.49 6.49
CA ARG A 18 29.08 15.48 7.21
C ARG A 18 30.17 14.91 6.30
N LEU A 19 31.03 15.79 5.81
CA LEU A 19 32.31 15.48 5.17
C LEU A 19 33.31 15.04 6.23
N TRP A 20 33.95 13.89 6.02
CA TRP A 20 35.05 13.39 6.84
C TRP A 20 36.32 13.56 6.01
N ARG A 21 37.24 14.35 6.58
CA ARG A 21 38.56 14.65 6.02
C ARG A 21 39.49 13.46 6.16
N THR A 22 40.38 13.43 5.18
CA THR A 22 41.59 12.64 4.97
C THR A 22 42.53 12.54 6.17
N CYS A 23 43.19 11.39 6.32
CA CYS A 23 44.56 11.30 6.85
C CYS A 23 45.41 10.43 5.92
N SER A 24 46.40 11.09 5.33
CA SER A 24 47.53 10.54 4.60
C SER A 24 48.55 9.93 5.56
N SER A 25 49.01 8.71 5.28
CA SER A 25 50.31 8.23 5.76
C SER A 25 50.94 7.35 4.70
N SER A 26 51.95 7.92 4.05
CA SER A 26 52.88 7.28 3.13
C SER A 26 53.77 6.29 3.87
N LEU A 27 53.83 5.04 3.39
CA LEU A 27 54.98 4.16 3.56
C LEU A 27 55.13 3.30 2.29
N LEU A 28 56.24 3.50 1.58
CA LEU A 28 56.75 2.58 0.56
C LEU A 28 57.25 1.30 1.24
N PRO A 29 57.23 0.15 0.56
CA PRO A 29 58.54 -0.36 0.15
C PRO A 29 58.59 -1.06 -1.22
N ALA A 30 59.77 -0.92 -1.81
CA ALA A 30 60.51 -1.88 -2.63
C ALA A 30 59.77 -2.69 -3.72
N ALA A 31 60.12 -2.35 -4.96
CA ALA A 31 59.83 -3.12 -6.16
C ALA A 31 60.44 -4.52 -6.10
N VAL A 32 59.61 -5.54 -6.38
CA VAL A 32 60.07 -6.79 -6.99
C VAL A 32 59.31 -6.94 -8.31
N ARG A 33 60.05 -6.78 -9.41
CA ARG A 33 59.56 -7.01 -10.76
C ARG A 33 59.39 -8.51 -10.96
N PHE A 34 58.15 -8.97 -11.13
CA PHE A 34 57.88 -10.20 -11.86
C PHE A 34 57.19 -9.84 -13.16
N GLN A 35 57.96 -9.87 -14.25
CA GLN A 35 57.40 -9.87 -15.60
C GLN A 35 56.85 -11.26 -15.87
N SER A 36 55.57 -11.37 -16.16
CA SER A 36 55.09 -12.39 -17.07
C SER A 36 53.91 -11.85 -17.87
N SER A 37 53.95 -12.22 -19.14
CA SER A 37 53.39 -11.54 -20.29
C SER A 37 51.93 -11.90 -20.55
N ALA A 38 51.18 -10.92 -21.02
CA ALA A 38 49.98 -10.96 -21.87
C ALA A 38 49.08 -12.23 -21.89
N SER A 39 47.77 -12.04 -21.66
CA SER A 39 46.77 -12.13 -22.74
C SER A 39 45.32 -11.86 -22.26
N ILE A 40 44.66 -10.95 -22.99
CA ILE A 40 43.23 -10.92 -23.36
C ILE A 40 42.18 -11.07 -22.23
N THR A 41 41.52 -9.96 -21.90
CA THR A 41 40.17 -9.93 -21.29
C THR A 41 39.11 -9.69 -22.39
N PRO A 42 37.80 -9.97 -22.15
CA PRO A 42 37.23 -11.11 -21.45
C PRO A 42 36.06 -11.74 -22.26
N THR A 43 36.05 -13.06 -22.45
CA THR A 43 34.77 -13.78 -22.47
C THR A 43 34.51 -14.23 -21.03
N PRO A 44 33.29 -14.12 -20.48
CA PRO A 44 33.02 -14.71 -19.18
C PRO A 44 32.97 -16.22 -19.41
N ALA A 45 34.13 -16.87 -19.33
CA ALA A 45 34.21 -18.29 -19.05
C ALA A 45 33.56 -18.45 -17.68
N VAL A 46 32.28 -18.81 -17.68
CA VAL A 46 31.58 -19.33 -16.51
C VAL A 46 32.50 -20.38 -15.92
N LEU A 47 33.09 -20.10 -14.75
CA LEU A 47 33.79 -21.10 -13.97
C LEU A 47 32.76 -22.21 -13.72
N GLN A 48 32.86 -23.31 -14.47
CA GLN A 48 32.01 -24.47 -14.26
C GLN A 48 32.43 -25.12 -12.94
N LEU A 49 31.93 -24.57 -11.84
CA LEU A 49 32.06 -25.14 -10.51
C LEU A 49 31.37 -26.51 -10.52
N PRO A 50 32.00 -27.57 -9.98
CA PRO A 50 31.37 -28.88 -9.89
C PRO A 50 30.07 -28.75 -9.09
N ARG A 51 29.00 -29.41 -9.59
CA ARG A 51 27.72 -29.39 -8.87
C ARG A 51 27.87 -30.13 -7.54
N THR A 52 27.74 -29.39 -6.44
CA THR A 52 27.71 -29.86 -5.06
C THR A 52 26.43 -29.37 -4.38
N SER A 53 26.18 -29.81 -3.14
CA SER A 53 25.01 -29.36 -2.36
C SER A 53 24.97 -27.85 -2.10
N LEU A 54 26.09 -27.13 -2.30
CA LEU A 54 26.21 -25.69 -2.07
C LEU A 54 26.62 -24.91 -3.33
N SER A 55 26.84 -25.57 -4.46
CA SER A 55 27.31 -24.90 -5.69
C SER A 55 26.21 -24.13 -6.42
N ALA A 56 24.95 -24.44 -6.13
CA ALA A 56 23.79 -23.73 -6.63
C ALA A 56 22.86 -23.45 -5.44
N PRO A 57 22.14 -22.33 -5.44
CA PRO A 57 21.12 -22.10 -4.45
C PRO A 57 20.08 -23.24 -4.47
N PRO A 58 19.40 -23.50 -3.35
CA PRO A 58 18.39 -24.57 -3.27
C PRO A 58 17.14 -24.26 -4.12
N TRP A 59 16.98 -23.03 -4.61
CA TRP A 59 15.91 -22.65 -5.53
C TRP A 59 16.37 -22.76 -6.99
N ALA A 60 15.43 -23.10 -7.88
CA ALA A 60 15.68 -23.16 -9.30
C ALA A 60 16.11 -21.79 -9.84
N ASP A 61 17.03 -21.79 -10.80
CA ASP A 61 17.41 -20.58 -11.53
C ASP A 61 16.18 -20.03 -12.27
N ALA A 62 15.92 -18.72 -12.12
CA ALA A 62 14.82 -18.08 -12.80
C ALA A 62 15.01 -18.19 -14.32
N LEU A 63 13.94 -18.57 -15.02
CA LEU A 63 13.93 -18.60 -16.49
C LEU A 63 14.39 -17.25 -17.05
N ALA A 64 15.04 -17.28 -18.21
CA ALA A 64 15.50 -16.08 -18.90
C ALA A 64 14.35 -15.06 -19.01
N PRO A 65 14.62 -13.76 -18.82
CA PRO A 65 13.57 -12.74 -18.84
C PRO A 65 12.86 -12.77 -20.18
N VAL A 66 11.52 -12.89 -20.15
CA VAL A 66 10.67 -12.67 -21.32
C VAL A 66 10.95 -11.26 -21.85
N SER A 67 10.93 -11.07 -23.18
CA SER A 67 11.17 -9.74 -23.71
C SER A 67 10.10 -8.76 -23.20
N LEU A 68 10.49 -7.53 -22.86
CA LEU A 68 9.58 -6.51 -22.32
C LEU A 68 8.36 -6.28 -23.23
N GLU A 69 8.54 -6.42 -24.55
CA GLU A 69 7.48 -6.29 -25.54
C GLU A 69 6.45 -7.42 -25.45
N GLU A 70 6.89 -8.66 -25.24
CA GLU A 70 6.00 -9.81 -25.08
C GLU A 70 5.21 -9.70 -23.78
N GLU A 71 5.85 -9.27 -22.68
CA GLU A 71 5.16 -9.00 -21.41
C GLU A 71 4.09 -7.92 -21.57
N GLN A 72 4.41 -6.82 -22.26
CA GLN A 72 3.44 -5.75 -22.54
C GLN A 72 2.26 -6.24 -23.37
N ARG A 73 2.50 -7.08 -24.40
CA ARG A 73 1.43 -7.69 -25.20
C ARG A 73 0.55 -8.61 -24.36
N GLN A 74 1.14 -9.43 -23.50
CA GLN A 74 0.39 -10.32 -22.60
C GLN A 74 -0.44 -9.51 -21.59
N HIS A 75 0.14 -8.50 -20.95
CA HIS A 75 -0.57 -7.63 -20.01
C HIS A 75 -1.73 -6.89 -20.70
N GLY A 76 -1.50 -6.33 -21.88
CA GLY A 76 -2.54 -5.67 -22.67
C GLY A 76 -3.69 -6.60 -23.04
N ALA A 77 -3.39 -7.85 -23.42
CA ALA A 77 -4.43 -8.84 -23.71
C ALA A 77 -5.28 -9.21 -22.47
N VAL A 78 -4.65 -9.36 -21.31
CA VAL A 78 -5.37 -9.62 -20.04
C VAL A 78 -6.24 -8.43 -19.66
N VAL A 79 -5.73 -7.20 -19.75
CA VAL A 79 -6.50 -5.98 -19.46
C VAL A 79 -7.69 -5.86 -20.40
N ALA A 80 -7.51 -6.10 -21.70
CA ALA A 80 -8.60 -6.08 -22.66
C ALA A 80 -9.69 -7.13 -22.35
N ALA A 81 -9.30 -8.34 -21.93
CA ALA A 81 -10.25 -9.38 -21.52
C ALA A 81 -11.04 -8.98 -20.26
N VAL A 82 -10.38 -8.42 -19.25
CA VAL A 82 -11.03 -7.92 -18.03
C VAL A 82 -11.97 -6.75 -18.35
N ASN A 83 -11.56 -5.84 -19.24
CA ASN A 83 -12.41 -4.73 -19.68
C ASN A 83 -13.68 -5.24 -20.36
N ALA A 84 -13.58 -6.27 -21.20
CA ALA A 84 -14.74 -6.90 -21.82
C ALA A 84 -15.70 -7.51 -20.80
N LEU A 85 -15.20 -8.16 -19.74
CA LEU A 85 -16.02 -8.70 -18.65
C LEU A 85 -16.74 -7.57 -17.87
N ILE A 86 -16.03 -6.49 -17.55
CA ILE A 86 -16.59 -5.33 -16.86
C ILE A 86 -17.68 -4.67 -17.71
N SER A 87 -17.46 -4.51 -19.02
CA SER A 87 -18.46 -3.94 -19.94
C SER A 87 -19.73 -4.79 -20.05
N ARG A 88 -19.61 -6.12 -19.97
CA ARG A 88 -20.75 -7.04 -19.99
C ARG A 88 -21.49 -7.12 -18.65
N GLN A 89 -20.87 -6.67 -17.57
CA GLN A 89 -21.34 -6.82 -16.18
C GLN A 89 -21.37 -8.27 -15.68
N ASP A 90 -20.55 -9.14 -16.28
CA ASP A 90 -20.46 -10.56 -15.96
C ASP A 90 -19.46 -10.80 -14.81
N TYR A 91 -19.64 -10.18 -13.65
CA TYR A 91 -18.64 -10.24 -12.55
C TYR A 91 -19.18 -10.63 -11.16
N GLY A 92 -20.43 -11.09 -11.08
CA GLY A 92 -21.02 -11.57 -9.82
C GLY A 92 -20.98 -10.52 -8.71
N ARG A 93 -20.89 -10.96 -7.45
CA ARG A 93 -20.81 -10.06 -6.28
C ARG A 93 -19.40 -9.50 -6.13
N LEU A 94 -19.30 -8.18 -6.00
CA LEU A 94 -18.04 -7.49 -5.78
C LEU A 94 -17.72 -7.36 -4.28
N PHE A 95 -16.43 -7.32 -3.97
CA PHE A 95 -15.93 -6.87 -2.68
C PHE A 95 -14.87 -5.79 -2.87
N ALA A 96 -14.78 -4.86 -1.93
CA ALA A 96 -13.80 -3.80 -1.95
C ALA A 96 -13.02 -3.75 -0.62
N VAL A 97 -11.79 -3.25 -0.68
CA VAL A 97 -11.03 -2.86 0.50
C VAL A 97 -10.95 -1.34 0.53
N VAL A 98 -11.64 -0.74 1.50
CA VAL A 98 -11.73 0.71 1.67
C VAL A 98 -10.93 1.17 2.87
N HIS A 99 -10.19 2.27 2.72
CA HIS A 99 -9.51 2.91 3.84
C HIS A 99 -10.36 4.06 4.38
N PHE A 100 -11.00 3.82 5.52
CA PHE A 100 -11.90 4.77 6.16
C PHE A 100 -11.59 4.90 7.64
N ALA A 101 -11.65 6.13 8.17
CA ALA A 101 -11.38 6.44 9.57
C ALA A 101 -10.04 5.88 10.11
N GLY A 102 -8.99 5.85 9.28
CA GLY A 102 -7.66 5.37 9.66
C GLY A 102 -7.51 3.85 9.73
N ARG A 103 -8.52 3.09 9.28
CA ARG A 103 -8.52 1.63 9.22
C ARG A 103 -8.92 1.15 7.83
N GLN A 104 -8.50 -0.05 7.47
CA GLN A 104 -8.93 -0.73 6.26
C GLN A 104 -10.10 -1.66 6.56
N TRP A 105 -11.12 -1.64 5.70
CA TRP A 105 -12.33 -2.43 5.82
C TRP A 105 -12.51 -3.26 4.56
N LYS A 106 -12.69 -4.57 4.71
CA LYS A 106 -13.20 -5.42 3.64
C LYS A 106 -14.71 -5.30 3.66
N VAL A 107 -15.28 -4.84 2.55
CA VAL A 107 -16.70 -4.56 2.44
C VAL A 107 -17.28 -5.21 1.19
N THR A 108 -18.53 -5.65 1.29
CA THR A 108 -19.38 -6.09 0.18
C THR A 108 -20.69 -5.30 0.20
N ASP A 109 -21.50 -5.45 -0.85
CA ASP A 109 -22.82 -4.83 -0.91
C ASP A 109 -23.69 -5.29 0.26
N GLU A 110 -24.43 -4.35 0.85
CA GLU A 110 -25.34 -4.53 2.00
C GLU A 110 -24.67 -4.86 3.35
N ASP A 111 -23.35 -4.71 3.45
CA ASP A 111 -22.62 -4.90 4.71
C ASP A 111 -22.78 -3.71 5.66
N LEU A 112 -22.71 -4.01 6.96
CA LEU A 112 -22.67 -3.01 8.02
C LEU A 112 -21.25 -2.87 8.56
N ILE A 113 -20.76 -1.62 8.63
CA ILE A 113 -19.47 -1.29 9.25
C ILE A 113 -19.69 -0.34 10.43
N LEU A 114 -19.04 -0.64 11.56
CA LEU A 114 -19.05 0.19 12.74
C LEU A 114 -17.77 1.03 12.80
N VAL A 115 -17.92 2.34 12.83
CA VAL A 115 -16.82 3.30 12.81
C VAL A 115 -16.76 4.04 14.13
N GLU A 116 -15.62 3.97 14.82
CA GLU A 116 -15.38 4.63 16.11
C GLU A 116 -15.03 6.13 15.98
N ASN A 117 -15.67 6.84 15.05
CA ASN A 117 -15.51 8.27 14.84
C ASN A 117 -16.87 8.96 14.72
N HIS A 118 -16.90 10.25 15.08
CA HIS A 118 -18.02 11.12 14.75
C HIS A 118 -17.92 11.55 13.28
N ILE A 119 -18.97 11.29 12.51
CA ILE A 119 -19.11 11.73 11.11
C ILE A 119 -20.08 12.91 11.09
N GLU A 120 -19.75 13.97 10.36
CA GLU A 120 -20.56 15.21 10.28
C GLU A 120 -21.87 15.05 9.49
N ALA A 121 -22.07 13.93 8.79
CA ALA A 121 -23.28 13.60 8.03
C ALA A 121 -24.44 13.15 8.92
N GLU A 122 -25.69 13.45 8.57
CA GLU A 122 -26.88 13.06 9.34
C GLU A 122 -27.27 11.58 9.12
N CYS A 123 -28.13 11.04 9.98
CA CYS A 123 -28.65 9.69 9.78
C CYS A 123 -29.55 9.67 8.53
N GLY A 124 -29.27 8.76 7.60
CA GLY A 124 -29.92 8.69 6.28
C GLY A 124 -29.11 9.28 5.14
N ASP A 125 -28.05 10.04 5.43
CA ASP A 125 -27.21 10.64 4.39
C ASP A 125 -26.37 9.60 3.65
N ARG A 126 -26.19 9.83 2.36
CA ARG A 126 -25.35 9.02 1.48
C ARG A 126 -23.94 9.61 1.38
N ILE A 127 -22.95 8.79 1.68
CA ILE A 127 -21.53 9.13 1.66
C ILE A 127 -20.84 8.31 0.58
N ARG A 128 -19.97 8.94 -0.21
CA ARG A 128 -19.07 8.25 -1.15
C ARG A 128 -17.72 8.00 -0.51
N LEU A 129 -17.30 6.74 -0.46
CA LEU A 129 -15.99 6.36 0.07
C LEU A 129 -14.94 6.48 -1.05
N GLU A 130 -14.16 7.56 -1.03
CA GLU A 130 -13.19 7.83 -2.10
C GLU A 130 -11.94 6.94 -2.07
N LYS A 131 -11.51 6.52 -0.88
CA LYS A 131 -10.24 5.81 -0.70
C LYS A 131 -10.44 4.31 -0.81
N VAL A 132 -10.46 3.81 -2.05
CA VAL A 132 -10.52 2.38 -2.36
C VAL A 132 -9.14 1.89 -2.77
N LEU A 133 -8.68 0.79 -2.16
CA LEU A 133 -7.36 0.21 -2.40
C LEU A 133 -7.44 -0.95 -3.39
N LEU A 134 -8.49 -1.76 -3.25
CA LEU A 134 -8.68 -3.01 -3.98
C LEU A 134 -10.17 -3.19 -4.28
N VAL A 135 -10.48 -3.70 -5.46
CA VAL A 135 -11.80 -4.28 -5.78
C VAL A 135 -11.59 -5.68 -6.34
N GLY A 136 -12.34 -6.65 -5.84
CA GLY A 136 -12.30 -8.02 -6.31
C GLY A 136 -13.68 -8.48 -6.77
N ALA A 137 -13.67 -9.18 -7.89
CA ALA A 137 -14.77 -9.99 -8.39
C ALA A 137 -14.44 -11.48 -8.15
N GLN A 138 -15.27 -12.37 -8.70
CA GLN A 138 -15.00 -13.81 -8.68
C GLN A 138 -13.76 -14.18 -9.50
N ASP A 139 -13.61 -13.59 -10.70
CA ASP A 139 -12.60 -14.01 -11.69
C ASP A 139 -11.40 -13.05 -11.81
N PHE A 140 -11.54 -11.82 -11.33
CA PHE A 140 -10.48 -10.80 -11.43
C PHE A 140 -10.41 -9.92 -10.19
N THR A 141 -9.24 -9.30 -9.99
CA THR A 141 -9.01 -8.34 -8.92
C THR A 141 -8.26 -7.12 -9.45
N LEU A 142 -8.74 -5.94 -9.11
CA LEU A 142 -8.12 -4.66 -9.40
C LEU A 142 -7.41 -4.14 -8.16
N LEU A 143 -6.10 -3.89 -8.29
CA LEU A 143 -5.24 -3.42 -7.22
C LEU A 143 -4.75 -2.00 -7.51
N GLY A 144 -4.96 -1.09 -6.57
CA GLY A 144 -4.46 0.28 -6.64
C GLY A 144 -2.96 0.39 -6.36
N ARG A 145 -2.37 1.52 -6.77
CA ARG A 145 -0.97 1.87 -6.47
C ARG A 145 -0.88 3.31 -5.92
N PRO A 146 -1.13 3.55 -4.63
CA PRO A 146 -1.75 2.66 -3.63
C PRO A 146 -3.29 2.67 -3.65
N LEU A 147 -3.91 3.66 -4.30
CA LEU A 147 -5.36 3.80 -4.42
C LEU A 147 -5.80 3.53 -5.87
N LEU A 148 -7.04 3.11 -6.05
CA LEU A 148 -7.69 3.06 -7.35
C LEU A 148 -8.18 4.45 -7.76
N ALA A 149 -8.31 4.67 -9.07
CA ALA A 149 -8.82 5.94 -9.59
C ALA A 149 -10.29 6.14 -9.18
N LYS A 150 -10.64 7.38 -8.79
CA LYS A 150 -12.00 7.75 -8.34
C LYS A 150 -13.08 7.51 -9.40
N GLU A 151 -12.70 7.58 -10.68
CA GLU A 151 -13.60 7.37 -11.81
C GLU A 151 -13.90 5.89 -12.06
N LEU A 152 -13.00 5.01 -11.64
CA LEU A 152 -13.08 3.57 -11.87
C LEU A 152 -13.99 2.88 -10.86
N VAL A 153 -13.93 3.29 -9.58
CA VAL A 153 -14.70 2.66 -8.50
C VAL A 153 -15.53 3.69 -7.76
N CYS A 154 -16.81 3.38 -7.56
CA CYS A 154 -17.69 4.14 -6.69
C CYS A 154 -18.25 3.23 -5.59
N VAL A 155 -17.89 3.50 -4.33
CA VAL A 155 -18.46 2.83 -3.16
C VAL A 155 -19.38 3.82 -2.45
N GLU A 156 -20.68 3.54 -2.45
CA GLU A 156 -21.69 4.36 -1.77
C GLU A 156 -22.11 3.70 -0.46
N ALA A 157 -22.15 4.48 0.61
CA ALA A 157 -22.57 4.05 1.93
C ALA A 157 -23.65 5.00 2.49
N THR A 158 -24.51 4.51 3.36
CA THR A 158 -25.51 5.32 4.08
C THR A 158 -25.23 5.28 5.57
N VAL A 159 -25.38 6.42 6.25
CA VAL A 159 -25.37 6.46 7.71
C VAL A 159 -26.69 5.90 8.23
N ILE A 160 -26.67 4.82 9.00
CA ILE A 160 -27.90 4.30 9.61
C ILE A 160 -28.13 4.99 10.95
N GLU A 161 -27.18 4.87 11.85
CA GLU A 161 -27.32 5.31 13.23
C GLU A 161 -26.00 5.85 13.79
N LYS A 162 -26.13 6.74 14.76
CA LYS A 162 -25.05 7.23 15.59
C LYS A 162 -25.34 6.78 17.02
N THR A 163 -24.46 5.95 17.56
CA THR A 163 -24.59 5.37 18.89
C THR A 163 -23.36 5.70 19.74
N GLU A 164 -23.46 5.47 21.03
CA GLU A 164 -22.31 5.48 21.93
C GLU A 164 -21.83 4.05 22.18
N SER A 165 -20.52 3.88 22.37
CA SER A 165 -19.95 2.60 22.73
C SER A 165 -20.40 2.18 24.12
N ARG A 166 -20.34 0.88 24.41
CA ARG A 166 -20.42 0.40 25.80
C ARG A 166 -19.38 1.16 26.67
N PRO A 167 -19.73 1.59 27.90
CA PRO A 167 -18.80 2.26 28.78
C PRO A 167 -17.59 1.37 29.09
N LYS A 168 -16.40 1.85 28.71
CA LYS A 168 -15.13 1.18 28.97
C LYS A 168 -14.51 1.74 30.24
N VAL A 169 -14.30 0.87 31.23
CA VAL A 169 -13.66 1.24 32.49
C VAL A 169 -12.14 1.18 32.33
N HIS A 170 -11.48 2.32 32.44
CA HIS A 170 -10.03 2.46 32.45
C HIS A 170 -9.55 2.74 33.88
N MET A 171 -9.13 1.68 34.58
CA MET A 171 -8.60 1.78 35.95
C MET A 171 -7.07 1.74 35.95
N GLN A 172 -6.44 2.74 36.56
CA GLN A 172 -5.01 2.77 36.85
C GLN A 172 -4.80 2.57 38.35
N PHE A 173 -3.90 1.66 38.72
CA PHE A 173 -3.59 1.36 40.11
C PHE A 173 -2.08 1.17 40.29
N HIS A 174 -1.51 1.82 41.31
CA HIS A 174 -0.11 1.68 41.67
C HIS A 174 0.03 1.22 43.12
N LYS A 175 0.61 0.02 43.31
CA LYS A 175 0.76 -0.63 44.62
C LYS A 175 1.56 0.26 45.58
N ARG A 176 1.11 0.34 46.84
CA ARG A 176 1.81 1.04 47.95
C ARG A 176 2.09 2.54 47.70
N LYS A 177 1.48 3.15 46.69
CA LYS A 177 1.59 4.59 46.41
C LYS A 177 0.27 5.35 46.64
N ARG A 178 -0.74 4.69 47.22
CA ARG A 178 -2.11 5.23 47.39
C ARG A 178 -2.65 5.84 46.09
N PHE A 179 -2.27 5.27 44.95
CA PHE A 179 -2.64 5.76 43.63
C PHE A 179 -3.62 4.78 43.01
N GLN A 180 -4.88 5.20 42.92
CA GLN A 180 -5.95 4.49 42.24
C GLN A 180 -6.82 5.54 41.53
N ARG A 181 -6.98 5.42 40.22
CA ARG A 181 -7.81 6.31 39.41
C ARG A 181 -8.65 5.47 38.46
N THR A 182 -9.95 5.71 38.43
CA THR A 182 -10.88 5.05 37.52
C THR A 182 -11.49 6.09 36.60
N LYS A 183 -11.40 5.88 35.29
CA LYS A 183 -12.05 6.70 34.27
C LYS A 183 -13.00 5.82 33.48
N ILE A 184 -14.25 6.26 33.30
CA ILE A 184 -15.18 5.63 32.38
C ILE A 184 -15.09 6.38 31.05
N ILE A 185 -14.83 5.67 29.97
CA ILE A 185 -14.67 6.21 28.63
C ILE A 185 -15.79 5.65 27.78
N VAL A 186 -16.56 6.55 27.16
CA VAL A 186 -17.61 6.24 26.18
C VAL A 186 -17.19 6.89 24.88
N GLN A 187 -17.14 6.13 23.79
CA GLN A 187 -16.71 6.60 22.48
C GLN A 187 -17.92 6.76 21.57
N PRO A 188 -18.04 7.85 20.80
CA PRO A 188 -19.07 7.95 19.77
C PRO A 188 -18.77 6.95 18.65
N GLN A 189 -19.81 6.28 18.18
CA GLN A 189 -19.76 5.28 17.13
C GLN A 189 -20.81 5.62 16.06
N THR A 190 -20.47 5.36 14.81
CA THR A 190 -21.39 5.53 13.68
C THR A 190 -21.47 4.21 12.93
N VAL A 191 -22.69 3.76 12.63
CA VAL A 191 -22.93 2.57 11.82
C VAL A 191 -23.23 3.00 10.40
N LEU A 192 -22.41 2.53 9.46
CA LEU A 192 -22.62 2.74 8.03
C LEU A 192 -23.06 1.44 7.38
N ARG A 193 -23.98 1.54 6.43
CA ARG A 193 -24.33 0.45 5.51
C ARG A 193 -23.74 0.72 4.15
N ILE A 194 -23.08 -0.26 3.58
CA ILE A 194 -22.60 -0.19 2.20
C ILE A 194 -23.79 -0.50 1.29
N ASN A 195 -24.16 0.44 0.44
CA ASN A 195 -25.29 0.25 -0.47
C ASN A 195 -24.83 -0.54 -1.69
N ASN A 196 -23.83 -0.01 -2.40
CA ASN A 196 -23.36 -0.59 -3.65
C ASN A 196 -21.88 -0.30 -3.87
N VAL A 197 -21.17 -1.28 -4.41
CA VAL A 197 -19.83 -1.19 -4.99
C VAL A 197 -19.97 -1.24 -6.51
N ARG A 198 -19.75 -0.12 -7.19
CA ARG A 198 -19.87 -0.02 -8.65
C ARG A 198 -18.50 0.13 -9.31
N LEU A 199 -18.33 -0.57 -10.43
CA LEU A 199 -17.20 -0.40 -11.34
C LEU A 199 -17.63 0.37 -12.58
N SER A 200 -16.79 1.30 -13.01
CA SER A 200 -16.91 2.01 -14.28
C SER A 200 -15.92 1.43 -15.29
N SER A 201 -16.35 1.25 -16.53
CA SER A 201 -15.50 0.75 -17.61
C SER A 201 -14.57 1.83 -18.20
N ALA A 202 -14.59 3.05 -17.67
CA ALA A 202 -14.08 4.23 -18.37
C ALA A 202 -12.55 4.33 -18.52
N ALA A 203 -11.73 3.60 -17.75
CA ALA A 203 -10.30 3.94 -17.69
C ALA A 203 -9.35 2.82 -17.20
N LEU A 204 -9.51 1.60 -17.70
CA LEU A 204 -8.45 0.58 -17.58
C LEU A 204 -7.54 0.68 -18.81
N THR A 205 -6.67 1.69 -18.82
CA THR A 205 -5.62 1.90 -19.84
C THR A 205 -4.28 1.37 -19.35
#